data_AF-A0A7C0WUI2-F1
#
_entry.id   AF-A0A7C0WUI2-F1
#
_cell.length_a   1.000
_cell.length_b   1.000
_cell.length_c   1.000
_cell.angle_alpha   90.00
_cell.angle_beta   90.00
_cell.angle_gamma   90.00
#
_symmetry.space_group_name_H-M   'P 1'
#
loop_
_entity.id
_entity.type
_entity.pdbx_description
1 polymer ?
#
loop_
_entity_poly.entity_id
_entity_poly.type
_entity_poly.pdbx_seq_one_letter_code
_entity_poly.pdbx_strand_id
1 'polypeptide(L)'
;PDEYKELQVETSGSFGGIGIEITIRNGVLTVVSPLEGTPADRAGLKANDQIIRINGEPTKDISLMQAVKKLRGPKGTKVTITILREGVPRPFDVTITRDIIKIQSVRWRTLEPGYGYVRITSFQSDTSEGLEKALDQLEKKNVPMKGLVLDLRNNPGGLLDQAVKVSDEFLDEGLIVYTKGRTKKQQMRFEAHKNKKAHGYPIVVLVNGGSASASEIVAGALQDHNRAVILGEPTFGKGSVQTIIPLHDGSAVRLTTALYFTPSGRSIQAKGIEPDIYVPRIVPKKGEKERENTRGFSIREKDLPKHMEVEKNKDADEKHRIDAETKAILERDNQLRHALDLLKGVNILAKIVTR
;
A
#
# COMPACT_ATOMS: atom_id res chain seq x y z
N PRO A 1 21.72 -3.20 -18.11
CA PRO A 1 21.58 -1.73 -17.94
C PRO A 1 20.13 -1.25 -17.79
N ASP A 2 19.23 -1.67 -18.69
CA ASP A 2 17.83 -1.22 -18.66
C ASP A 2 17.08 -1.72 -17.40
N GLU A 3 17.25 -2.99 -17.01
CA GLU A 3 16.70 -3.52 -15.74
C GLU A 3 17.20 -2.77 -14.49
N TYR A 4 18.47 -2.31 -14.50
CA TYR A 4 19.01 -1.54 -13.38
C TYR A 4 18.35 -0.16 -13.26
N LYS A 5 18.06 0.49 -14.40
CA LYS A 5 17.31 1.76 -14.41
C LYS A 5 15.87 1.58 -13.96
N GLU A 6 15.23 0.46 -14.32
CA GLU A 6 13.89 0.14 -13.84
C GLU A 6 13.86 -0.06 -12.32
N LEU A 7 14.83 -0.80 -11.78
CA LEU A 7 15.00 -0.97 -10.34
C LEU A 7 15.19 0.38 -9.62
N GLN A 8 16.00 1.28 -10.19
CA GLN A 8 16.18 2.64 -9.65
C GLN A 8 14.85 3.42 -9.62
N VAL A 9 14.06 3.35 -10.69
CA VAL A 9 12.73 3.99 -10.76
C VAL A 9 11.75 3.41 -9.73
N GLU A 10 11.75 2.09 -9.54
CA GLU A 10 10.89 1.46 -8.54
C GLU A 10 11.22 1.93 -7.12
N THR A 11 12.52 2.08 -6.81
CA THR A 11 12.98 2.50 -5.48
C THR A 11 12.87 4.01 -5.23
N SER A 12 13.00 4.85 -6.26
CA SER A 12 12.84 6.30 -6.14
C SER A 12 11.38 6.73 -5.96
N GLY A 13 10.42 5.84 -6.22
CA GLY A 13 8.99 6.17 -6.21
C GLY A 13 8.59 7.21 -7.24
N SER A 14 9.46 7.54 -8.18
CA SER A 14 9.21 8.58 -9.17
C SER A 14 9.95 8.36 -10.48
N PHE A 15 9.32 8.74 -11.58
CA PHE A 15 9.92 8.65 -12.90
C PHE A 15 9.48 9.80 -13.81
N GLY A 16 10.35 10.16 -14.75
CA GLY A 16 10.02 11.09 -15.83
C GLY A 16 9.15 10.41 -16.89
N GLY A 17 7.97 10.95 -17.16
CA GLY A 17 7.04 10.40 -18.14
C GLY A 17 5.72 11.15 -18.22
N ILE A 18 4.71 10.51 -18.77
CA ILE A 18 3.38 11.11 -18.97
C ILE A 18 2.33 10.66 -17.96
N GLY A 19 2.57 9.58 -17.21
CA GLY A 19 1.69 9.11 -16.14
C GLY A 19 0.50 8.28 -16.63
N ILE A 20 0.75 7.21 -17.37
CA ILE A 20 -0.27 6.24 -17.79
C ILE A 20 0.12 4.83 -17.41
N GLU A 21 -0.88 4.01 -17.10
CA GLU A 21 -0.77 2.56 -17.07
C GLU A 21 -1.13 2.01 -18.45
N ILE A 22 -0.29 1.14 -19.00
CA ILE A 22 -0.44 0.57 -20.34
C ILE A 22 -0.32 -0.94 -20.32
N THR A 23 -0.95 -1.58 -21.30
CA THR A 23 -0.89 -3.02 -21.52
C THR A 23 -0.97 -3.32 -23.01
N ILE A 24 -0.71 -4.56 -23.41
CA ILE A 24 -0.95 -5.03 -24.77
C ILE A 24 -2.20 -5.90 -24.74
N ARG A 25 -3.28 -5.45 -25.37
CA ARG A 25 -4.52 -6.21 -25.55
C ARG A 25 -4.69 -6.54 -27.02
N ASN A 26 -4.84 -7.83 -27.34
CA ASN A 26 -5.01 -8.32 -28.71
C ASN A 26 -3.93 -7.79 -29.67
N GLY A 27 -2.68 -7.69 -29.21
CA GLY A 27 -1.55 -7.17 -30.00
C GLY A 27 -1.49 -5.64 -30.14
N VAL A 28 -2.37 -4.89 -29.48
CA VAL A 28 -2.42 -3.42 -29.56
C VAL A 28 -2.05 -2.79 -28.21
N LEU A 29 -1.14 -1.82 -28.26
CA LEU A 29 -0.77 -1.02 -27.09
C LEU A 29 -1.97 -0.17 -26.64
N THR A 30 -2.45 -0.45 -25.43
CA THR A 30 -3.70 0.09 -24.90
C THR A 30 -3.48 0.74 -23.54
N VAL A 31 -4.11 1.90 -23.32
CA VAL A 31 -4.15 2.58 -22.02
C VAL A 31 -5.11 1.83 -21.10
N VAL A 32 -4.60 1.36 -19.96
CA VAL A 32 -5.43 0.81 -18.87
C VAL A 32 -6.12 1.96 -18.16
N SER A 33 -5.33 2.92 -17.66
CA SER A 33 -5.84 4.13 -17.03
C SER A 33 -4.79 5.25 -17.07
N PRO A 34 -5.19 6.51 -17.25
CA PRO A 34 -4.34 7.64 -16.89
C PRO A 34 -4.26 7.74 -15.35
N LEU A 35 -3.09 8.13 -14.84
CA LEU A 35 -2.95 8.42 -13.43
C LEU A 35 -3.50 9.82 -13.15
N GLU A 36 -4.41 9.94 -12.19
CA GLU A 36 -5.07 11.21 -11.85
C GLU A 36 -4.04 12.32 -11.56
N GLY A 37 -4.30 13.52 -12.09
CA GLY A 37 -3.43 14.69 -11.89
C GLY A 37 -2.09 14.63 -12.61
N THR A 38 -1.86 13.64 -13.48
CA THR A 38 -0.64 13.56 -14.32
C THR A 38 -0.79 14.28 -15.66
N PRO A 39 0.30 14.51 -16.42
CA PRO A 39 0.21 15.11 -17.74
C PRO A 39 -0.75 14.40 -18.70
N ALA A 40 -0.80 13.07 -18.65
CA ALA A 40 -1.71 12.25 -19.45
C ALA A 40 -3.18 12.46 -19.12
N ASP A 41 -3.50 12.53 -17.83
CA ASP A 41 -4.85 12.81 -17.34
C ASP A 41 -5.30 14.21 -17.77
N ARG A 42 -4.44 15.22 -17.57
CA ARG A 42 -4.69 16.60 -18.05
C ARG A 42 -4.81 16.71 -19.56
N ALA A 43 -4.14 15.84 -20.30
CA ALA A 43 -4.23 15.76 -21.76
C ALA A 43 -5.51 15.04 -22.25
N GLY A 44 -6.35 14.55 -21.33
CA GLY A 44 -7.63 13.94 -21.66
C GLY A 44 -7.52 12.54 -22.24
N LEU A 45 -6.44 11.81 -21.94
CA LEU A 45 -6.38 10.38 -22.23
C LEU A 45 -7.42 9.62 -21.42
N LYS A 46 -7.91 8.51 -21.96
CA LYS A 46 -8.97 7.71 -21.36
C LYS A 46 -8.57 6.24 -21.32
N ALA A 47 -9.19 5.51 -20.39
CA ALA A 47 -9.10 4.05 -20.39
C ALA A 47 -9.56 3.48 -21.73
N ASN A 48 -8.88 2.44 -22.19
CA ASN A 48 -9.04 1.77 -23.48
C ASN A 48 -8.63 2.57 -24.73
N ASP A 49 -8.03 3.75 -24.57
CA ASP A 49 -7.36 4.42 -25.70
C ASP A 49 -6.28 3.51 -26.29
N GLN A 50 -6.27 3.34 -27.61
CA GLN A 50 -5.25 2.58 -28.31
C GLN A 50 -4.17 3.54 -28.82
N ILE A 51 -2.94 3.34 -28.37
CA ILE A 51 -1.79 4.13 -28.82
C ILE A 51 -1.24 3.46 -30.07
N ILE A 52 -1.53 4.01 -31.24
CA ILE A 52 -1.14 3.44 -32.54
C ILE A 52 0.20 3.99 -33.07
N ARG A 53 0.63 5.15 -32.58
CA ARG A 53 1.96 5.71 -32.84
C ARG A 53 2.54 6.44 -31.63
N ILE A 54 3.86 6.43 -31.50
CA ILE A 54 4.61 7.26 -30.55
C ILE A 54 5.69 8.02 -31.32
N ASN A 55 5.63 9.35 -31.29
CA ASN A 55 6.46 10.26 -32.08
C ASN A 55 6.46 9.92 -33.58
N GLY A 56 5.29 9.58 -34.13
CA GLY A 56 5.12 9.20 -35.53
C GLY A 56 5.49 7.74 -35.86
N GLU A 57 6.22 7.05 -34.98
CA GLU A 57 6.55 5.64 -35.17
C GLU A 57 5.38 4.72 -34.81
N PRO A 58 5.00 3.76 -35.67
CA PRO A 58 3.96 2.77 -35.36
C PRO A 58 4.29 1.96 -34.11
N THR A 59 3.26 1.63 -33.33
CA THR A 59 3.35 0.76 -32.15
C THR A 59 2.98 -0.69 -32.44
N LYS A 60 2.77 -1.04 -33.72
CA LYS A 60 2.52 -2.43 -34.11
C LYS A 60 3.73 -3.28 -33.73
N ASP A 61 3.49 -4.43 -33.10
CA ASP A 61 4.51 -5.38 -32.63
C ASP A 61 5.50 -4.80 -31.59
N ILE A 62 5.21 -3.62 -31.02
CA ILE A 62 6.03 -3.03 -29.96
C ILE A 62 5.92 -3.86 -28.68
N SER A 63 7.05 -4.10 -28.01
CA SER A 63 7.01 -4.68 -26.67
C SER A 63 6.56 -3.63 -25.64
N LEU A 64 6.00 -4.09 -24.52
CA LEU A 64 5.60 -3.19 -23.43
C LEU A 64 6.79 -2.34 -22.94
N MET A 65 7.96 -2.96 -22.80
CA MET A 65 9.19 -2.30 -22.38
C MET A 65 9.66 -1.23 -23.37
N GLN A 66 9.58 -1.52 -24.67
CA GLN A 66 9.91 -0.54 -25.72
C GLN A 66 8.95 0.66 -25.69
N ALA A 67 7.64 0.42 -25.50
CA ALA A 67 6.64 1.47 -25.36
C ALA A 67 6.95 2.34 -24.12
N VAL A 68 7.20 1.72 -22.96
CA VAL A 68 7.60 2.43 -21.74
C VAL A 68 8.82 3.32 -21.98
N LYS A 69 9.86 2.81 -22.67
CA LYS A 69 11.08 3.55 -22.97
C LYS A 69 10.82 4.78 -23.85
N LYS A 70 9.90 4.69 -24.83
CA LYS A 70 9.52 5.82 -25.69
C LYS A 70 8.64 6.85 -24.98
N LEU A 71 7.76 6.41 -24.09
CA LEU A 71 6.83 7.28 -23.35
C LEU A 71 7.51 8.00 -22.18
N ARG A 72 8.50 7.36 -21.55
CA ARG A 72 9.36 7.97 -20.53
C ARG A 72 10.36 8.93 -21.15
N GLY A 73 10.88 9.83 -20.32
CA GLY A 73 11.87 10.82 -20.72
C GLY A 73 11.99 11.96 -19.71
N PRO A 74 12.98 12.85 -19.90
CA PRO A 74 13.23 13.94 -18.97
C PRO A 74 12.03 14.87 -18.84
N LYS A 75 11.82 15.42 -17.64
CA LYS A 75 10.81 16.46 -17.38
C LYS A 75 10.96 17.61 -18.37
N GLY A 76 9.83 18.13 -18.86
CA GLY A 76 9.77 19.24 -19.81
C GLY A 76 9.90 18.83 -21.28
N THR A 77 10.39 17.62 -21.57
CA THR A 77 10.40 17.11 -22.96
C THR A 77 9.00 16.72 -23.41
N LYS A 78 8.72 16.78 -24.71
CA LYS A 78 7.42 16.41 -25.27
C LYS A 78 7.43 15.00 -25.87
N VAL A 79 6.28 14.36 -25.85
CA VAL A 79 5.99 13.15 -26.63
C VAL A 79 4.65 13.34 -27.31
N THR A 80 4.58 12.98 -28.58
CA THR A 80 3.33 12.98 -29.34
C THR A 80 2.87 11.55 -29.52
N ILE A 81 1.67 11.23 -29.10
CA ILE A 81 1.07 9.91 -29.31
C ILE A 81 -0.16 10.03 -30.18
N THR A 82 -0.29 9.13 -31.15
CA THR A 82 -1.51 9.04 -31.97
C THR A 82 -2.44 8.05 -31.31
N ILE A 83 -3.64 8.50 -30.96
CA ILE A 83 -4.67 7.74 -30.26
C ILE A 83 -5.76 7.33 -31.24
N LEU A 84 -6.13 6.05 -31.19
CA LEU A 84 -7.40 5.54 -31.71
C LEU A 84 -8.34 5.31 -30.52
N ARG A 85 -9.47 6.02 -30.52
CA ARG A 85 -10.45 5.99 -29.42
C ARG A 85 -11.80 5.50 -29.96
N GLU A 86 -12.43 4.61 -29.22
CA GLU A 86 -13.78 4.12 -29.54
C GLU A 86 -14.78 5.29 -29.61
N GLY A 87 -15.62 5.29 -30.64
CA GLY A 87 -16.58 6.36 -30.91
C GLY A 87 -15.99 7.62 -31.57
N VAL A 88 -14.66 7.70 -31.77
CA VAL A 88 -14.02 8.80 -32.52
C VAL A 88 -13.64 8.32 -33.92
N PRO A 89 -14.13 8.96 -35.01
CA PRO A 89 -14.02 8.40 -36.37
C PRO A 89 -12.59 8.32 -36.92
N ARG A 90 -11.67 9.16 -36.43
CA ARG A 90 -10.30 9.25 -36.93
C ARG A 90 -9.31 9.27 -35.77
N PRO A 91 -8.14 8.62 -35.93
CA PRO A 91 -7.06 8.80 -34.98
C PRO A 91 -6.63 10.26 -34.87
N PHE A 92 -6.21 10.68 -33.69
CA PHE A 92 -5.78 12.05 -33.43
C PHE A 92 -4.51 12.06 -32.58
N ASP A 93 -3.71 13.12 -32.75
CA ASP A 93 -2.46 13.28 -32.02
C ASP A 93 -2.68 14.02 -30.70
N VAL A 94 -2.02 13.53 -29.66
CA VAL A 94 -1.96 14.16 -28.33
C VAL A 94 -0.51 14.42 -28.02
N THR A 95 -0.13 15.69 -27.93
CA THR A 95 1.23 16.08 -27.51
C THR A 95 1.24 16.37 -26.02
N ILE A 96 2.03 15.59 -25.28
CA ILE A 96 2.09 15.63 -23.82
C ILE A 96 3.49 16.04 -23.38
N THR A 97 3.58 17.04 -22.52
CA THR A 97 4.84 17.41 -21.86
C THR A 97 5.09 16.47 -20.69
N ARG A 98 6.22 15.78 -20.70
CA ARG A 98 6.63 14.86 -19.63
C ARG A 98 6.86 15.63 -18.33
N ASP A 99 6.51 15.01 -17.22
CA ASP A 99 6.76 15.52 -15.87
C ASP A 99 7.27 14.39 -14.97
N ILE A 100 7.64 14.73 -13.74
CA ILE A 100 7.95 13.75 -12.70
C ILE A 100 6.64 13.17 -12.18
N ILE A 101 6.42 11.90 -12.49
CA ILE A 101 5.27 11.14 -12.01
C ILE A 101 5.65 10.51 -10.69
N LYS A 102 4.89 10.81 -9.63
CA LYS A 102 5.06 10.22 -8.31
C LYS A 102 4.14 9.02 -8.16
N ILE A 103 4.70 7.89 -7.75
CA ILE A 103 3.95 6.70 -7.39
C ILE A 103 3.60 6.83 -5.90
N GLN A 104 2.32 6.83 -5.57
CA GLN A 104 1.91 6.87 -4.16
C GLN A 104 2.17 5.52 -3.50
N SER A 105 3.25 5.45 -2.72
CA SER A 105 3.61 4.29 -1.89
C SER A 105 2.69 4.11 -0.69
N VAL A 106 2.09 5.21 -0.20
CA VAL A 106 1.21 5.24 0.97
C VAL A 106 -0.19 5.70 0.58
N ARG A 107 -1.20 4.93 0.98
CA ARG A 107 -2.62 5.30 0.86
C ARG A 107 -3.27 5.23 2.23
N TRP A 108 -4.23 6.10 2.52
CA TRP A 108 -4.88 6.10 3.82
C TRP A 108 -6.37 6.46 3.71
N ARG A 109 -7.16 6.05 4.71
CA ARG A 109 -8.57 6.40 4.87
C ARG A 109 -9.05 6.18 6.30
N THR A 110 -10.16 6.81 6.67
CA THR A 110 -10.88 6.49 7.90
C THR A 110 -11.81 5.30 7.65
N LEU A 111 -11.70 4.22 8.43
CA LEU A 111 -12.58 3.05 8.34
C LEU A 111 -13.91 3.30 9.03
N GLU A 112 -13.83 3.82 10.25
CA GLU A 112 -14.91 4.19 11.14
C GLU A 112 -14.46 5.39 11.99
N PRO A 113 -15.37 6.14 12.61
CA PRO A 113 -15.02 7.25 13.52
C PRO A 113 -14.04 6.82 14.63
N GLY A 114 -12.80 7.31 14.54
CA GLY A 114 -11.72 6.94 15.47
C GLY A 114 -10.79 5.83 14.95
N TYR A 115 -11.02 5.23 13.79
CA TYR A 115 -10.23 4.12 13.28
C TYR A 115 -9.64 4.44 11.91
N GLY A 116 -8.32 4.50 11.85
CA GLY A 116 -7.58 4.73 10.61
C GLY A 116 -7.16 3.46 9.92
N TYR A 117 -6.97 3.57 8.61
CA TYR A 117 -6.32 2.59 7.77
C TYR A 117 -5.22 3.25 6.97
N VAL A 118 -4.03 2.66 6.98
CA VAL A 118 -2.90 3.03 6.14
C VAL A 118 -2.44 1.79 5.40
N ARG A 119 -2.24 1.89 4.09
CA ARG A 119 -1.65 0.85 3.25
C ARG A 119 -0.33 1.33 2.68
N ILE A 120 0.71 0.53 2.87
CA ILE A 120 2.00 0.72 2.21
C ILE A 120 2.13 -0.32 1.11
N THR A 121 2.20 0.11 -0.15
CA THR A 121 2.26 -0.77 -1.32
C THR A 121 3.68 -1.19 -1.68
N SER A 122 4.67 -0.35 -1.36
CA SER A 122 6.10 -0.59 -1.56
C SER A 122 6.90 0.37 -0.68
N PHE A 123 8.13 0.02 -0.32
CA PHE A 123 9.05 0.88 0.43
C PHE A 123 9.96 1.66 -0.52
N GLN A 124 9.54 2.89 -0.81
CA GLN A 124 10.19 3.84 -1.72
C GLN A 124 10.78 5.00 -0.93
N SER A 125 11.65 5.81 -1.54
CA SER A 125 12.39 6.87 -0.84
C SER A 125 11.53 7.88 -0.06
N ASP A 126 10.26 8.04 -0.43
CA ASP A 126 9.30 8.97 0.19
C ASP A 126 8.27 8.28 1.10
N THR A 127 8.38 6.96 1.34
CA THR A 127 7.37 6.21 2.10
C THR A 127 7.25 6.66 3.54
N SER A 128 8.35 6.94 4.24
CA SER A 128 8.29 7.41 5.64
C SER A 128 7.59 8.78 5.75
N GLU A 129 7.91 9.72 4.85
CA GLU A 129 7.27 11.03 4.80
C GLU A 129 5.78 10.92 4.43
N GLY A 130 5.44 10.00 3.52
CA GLY A 130 4.06 9.70 3.15
C GLY A 130 3.26 9.13 4.32
N LEU A 131 3.89 8.28 5.15
CA LEU A 131 3.28 7.72 6.36
C LEU A 131 3.03 8.80 7.40
N GLU A 132 4.03 9.61 7.74
CA GLU A 132 3.90 10.71 8.71
C GLU A 132 2.72 11.63 8.36
N LYS A 133 2.64 12.05 7.08
CA LYS A 133 1.52 12.87 6.58
C LYS A 133 0.18 12.18 6.68
N ALA A 134 0.13 10.87 6.40
CA ALA A 134 -1.10 10.09 6.50
C ALA A 134 -1.57 9.98 7.96
N LEU A 135 -0.67 9.72 8.90
CA LEU A 135 -0.96 9.65 10.33
C LEU A 135 -1.46 11.00 10.85
N ASP A 136 -0.78 12.09 10.49
CA ASP A 136 -1.19 13.45 10.84
C ASP A 136 -2.60 13.79 10.36
N GLN A 137 -2.95 13.41 9.13
CA GLN A 137 -4.27 13.65 8.57
C GLN A 137 -5.34 12.76 9.22
N LEU A 138 -5.01 11.49 9.49
CA LEU A 138 -5.89 10.56 10.17
C LEU A 138 -6.21 11.01 11.59
N GLU A 139 -5.21 11.43 12.35
CA GLU A 139 -5.39 11.85 13.75
C GLU A 139 -6.12 13.17 13.87
N LYS A 140 -5.92 14.11 12.93
CA LYS A 140 -6.72 15.34 12.86
C LYS A 140 -8.19 15.05 12.56
N LYS A 141 -8.47 14.07 11.69
CA LYS A 141 -9.85 13.69 11.31
C LYS A 141 -10.54 12.82 12.36
N ASN A 142 -9.78 12.05 13.12
CA ASN A 142 -10.29 11.06 14.07
C ASN A 142 -9.87 11.44 15.49
N VAL A 143 -10.64 12.32 16.13
CA VAL A 143 -10.35 12.75 17.50
C VAL A 143 -11.38 12.16 18.47
N PRO A 144 -10.98 11.30 19.45
CA PRO A 144 -9.67 10.68 19.58
C PRO A 144 -9.45 9.53 18.59
N MET A 145 -8.20 9.29 18.23
CA MET A 145 -7.80 8.14 17.42
C MET A 145 -7.79 6.91 18.34
N LYS A 146 -8.63 5.93 18.03
CA LYS A 146 -8.88 4.71 18.81
C LYS A 146 -8.10 3.50 18.30
N GLY A 147 -7.62 3.53 17.05
CA GLY A 147 -6.82 2.45 16.51
C GLY A 147 -6.41 2.66 15.06
N LEU A 148 -5.36 1.95 14.64
CA LEU A 148 -4.82 1.99 13.30
C LEU A 148 -4.69 0.57 12.73
N VAL A 149 -5.14 0.38 11.50
CA VAL A 149 -4.80 -0.79 10.68
C VAL A 149 -3.68 -0.40 9.72
N LEU A 150 -2.52 -1.04 9.83
CA LEU A 150 -1.39 -0.91 8.89
C LEU A 150 -1.38 -2.10 7.93
N ASP A 151 -1.71 -1.88 6.67
CA ASP A 151 -1.82 -2.92 5.66
C ASP A 151 -0.54 -3.05 4.82
N LEU A 152 0.17 -4.16 5.02
CA LEU A 152 1.37 -4.55 4.30
C LEU A 152 1.12 -5.74 3.34
N ARG A 153 -0.14 -6.10 3.09
CA ARG A 153 -0.48 -7.22 2.19
C ARG A 153 -0.07 -6.91 0.75
N ASN A 154 0.52 -7.90 0.09
CA ASN A 154 1.05 -7.81 -1.27
C ASN A 154 2.10 -6.70 -1.46
N ASN A 155 2.85 -6.38 -0.41
CA ASN A 155 3.98 -5.47 -0.47
C ASN A 155 5.28 -6.29 -0.54
N PRO A 156 6.00 -6.30 -1.68
CA PRO A 156 7.20 -7.11 -1.87
C PRO A 156 8.44 -6.56 -1.14
N GLY A 157 8.29 -5.45 -0.42
CA GLY A 157 9.34 -4.75 0.30
C GLY A 157 9.82 -3.52 -0.44
N GLY A 158 11.13 -3.32 -0.49
CA GLY A 158 11.77 -2.15 -1.07
C GLY A 158 12.99 -1.73 -0.26
N LEU A 159 13.16 -0.43 -0.07
CA LEU A 159 14.31 0.15 0.62
C LEU A 159 14.34 -0.20 2.12
N LEU A 160 15.49 -0.69 2.59
CA LEU A 160 15.71 -1.03 3.99
C LEU A 160 15.57 0.18 4.92
N ASP A 161 16.15 1.33 4.54
CA ASP A 161 16.11 2.54 5.37
C ASP A 161 14.68 3.02 5.60
N GLN A 162 13.80 2.81 4.61
CA GLN A 162 12.39 3.16 4.70
C GLN A 162 11.64 2.20 5.63
N ALA A 163 11.96 0.91 5.60
CA ALA A 163 11.42 -0.05 6.57
C ALA A 163 11.81 0.32 8.01
N VAL A 164 13.07 0.72 8.21
CA VAL A 164 13.57 1.17 9.51
C VAL A 164 12.81 2.41 9.96
N LYS A 165 12.73 3.46 9.14
CA LYS A 165 12.01 4.71 9.48
C LYS A 165 10.53 4.48 9.75
N VAL A 166 9.86 3.62 8.97
CA VAL A 166 8.45 3.26 9.20
C VAL A 166 8.27 2.52 10.52
N SER A 167 9.22 1.67 10.92
CA SER A 167 9.18 0.99 12.22
C SER A 167 9.45 1.97 13.36
N ASP A 168 10.41 2.87 13.17
CA ASP A 168 10.82 3.92 14.10
C ASP A 168 9.65 4.84 14.46
N GLU A 169 8.80 5.19 13.48
CA GLU A 169 7.57 5.98 13.69
C GLU A 169 6.67 5.40 14.80
N PHE A 170 6.69 4.09 15.04
CA PHE A 170 5.83 3.44 16.03
C PHE A 170 6.56 2.96 17.29
N LEU A 171 7.89 3.06 17.34
CA LEU A 171 8.73 2.54 18.42
C LEU A 171 9.59 3.67 18.99
N ASP A 172 9.61 3.85 20.31
CA ASP A 172 10.40 4.92 20.94
C ASP A 172 11.84 4.51 21.30
N GLU A 173 12.12 3.19 21.33
CA GLU A 173 13.43 2.64 21.65
C GLU A 173 13.57 1.17 21.22
N GLY A 174 14.81 0.66 21.27
CA GLY A 174 15.12 -0.74 21.07
C GLY A 174 15.49 -1.11 19.63
N LEU A 175 15.91 -2.36 19.43
CA LEU A 175 16.38 -2.83 18.13
C LEU A 175 15.22 -2.98 17.15
N ILE A 176 15.34 -2.48 15.92
CA ILE A 176 14.35 -2.69 14.85
C ILE A 176 14.75 -3.91 14.01
N VAL A 177 15.97 -3.90 13.51
CA VAL A 177 16.52 -4.97 12.67
C VAL A 177 18.02 -4.98 12.74
N TYR A 178 18.63 -6.15 12.57
CA TYR A 178 20.06 -6.25 12.41
C TYR A 178 20.43 -7.21 11.28
N THR A 179 21.62 -7.02 10.71
CA THR A 179 22.15 -7.87 9.65
C THR A 179 23.34 -8.70 10.13
N LYS A 180 23.47 -9.92 9.61
CA LYS A 180 24.68 -10.72 9.72
C LYS A 180 25.14 -11.10 8.31
N GLY A 181 26.34 -10.63 7.95
CA GLY A 181 27.00 -10.98 6.69
C GLY A 181 28.40 -11.56 6.92
N ARG A 182 29.11 -11.81 5.82
CA ARG A 182 30.45 -12.40 5.85
C ARG A 182 31.52 -11.46 6.41
N THR A 183 31.30 -10.15 6.31
CA THR A 183 32.25 -9.12 6.74
C THR A 183 31.66 -8.25 7.85
N LYS A 184 32.51 -7.62 8.67
CA LYS A 184 32.07 -6.67 9.72
C LYS A 184 31.22 -5.53 9.15
N LYS A 185 31.54 -5.04 7.94
CA LYS A 185 30.77 -3.97 7.27
C LYS A 185 29.34 -4.38 6.89
N GLN A 186 29.08 -5.68 6.78
CA GLN A 186 27.76 -6.24 6.50
C GLN A 186 27.00 -6.59 7.79
N GLN A 187 27.59 -6.34 8.96
CA GLN A 187 26.93 -6.42 10.25
C GLN A 187 26.49 -5.01 10.65
N MET A 188 25.19 -4.75 10.50
CA MET A 188 24.57 -3.48 10.82
C MET A 188 23.48 -3.72 11.86
N ARG A 189 23.25 -2.73 12.71
CA ARG A 189 22.15 -2.70 13.67
C ARG A 189 21.41 -1.38 13.47
N PHE A 190 20.09 -1.46 13.46
CA PHE A 190 19.21 -0.33 13.30
C PHE A 190 18.29 -0.30 14.51
N GLU A 191 18.36 0.78 15.27
CA GLU A 191 17.65 0.96 16.54
C GLU A 191 16.65 2.10 16.40
N ALA A 192 15.56 2.00 17.15
CA ALA A 192 14.54 3.01 17.23
C ALA A 192 14.98 4.19 18.10
N HIS A 193 14.41 5.35 17.83
CA HIS A 193 14.66 6.61 18.50
C HIS A 193 13.36 7.16 19.05
N LYS A 194 13.50 7.95 20.12
CA LYS A 194 12.34 8.56 20.76
C LYS A 194 11.58 9.47 19.78
N ASN A 195 10.31 9.17 19.58
CA ASN A 195 9.47 9.94 18.67
C ASN A 195 9.10 11.31 19.27
N LYS A 196 8.98 12.31 18.40
CA LYS A 196 8.47 13.63 18.80
C LYS A 196 6.99 13.58 19.16
N LYS A 197 6.27 12.61 18.60
CA LYS A 197 4.83 12.43 18.72
C LYS A 197 4.55 10.96 19.03
N ALA A 198 3.97 10.70 20.20
CA ALA A 198 3.63 9.35 20.59
C ALA A 198 2.30 8.93 19.93
N HIS A 199 2.31 7.83 19.19
CA HIS A 199 1.09 7.19 18.69
C HIS A 199 0.57 6.20 19.74
N GLY A 200 -0.22 6.67 20.72
CA GLY A 200 -0.65 5.86 21.86
C GLY A 200 -1.79 4.86 21.60
N TYR A 201 -2.28 4.76 20.36
CA TYR A 201 -3.40 3.87 20.01
C TYR A 201 -2.93 2.46 19.60
N PRO A 202 -3.80 1.44 19.78
CA PRO A 202 -3.52 0.08 19.34
C PRO A 202 -3.38 0.00 17.81
N ILE A 203 -2.48 -0.87 17.36
CA ILE A 203 -2.17 -1.10 15.94
C ILE A 203 -2.39 -2.57 15.61
N VAL A 204 -3.03 -2.83 14.48
CA VAL A 204 -3.07 -4.15 13.83
C VAL A 204 -2.38 -4.06 12.49
N VAL A 205 -1.42 -4.93 12.23
CA VAL A 205 -0.68 -5.01 10.96
C VAL A 205 -1.24 -6.15 10.13
N LEU A 206 -1.73 -5.87 8.93
CA LEU A 206 -2.20 -6.90 8.00
C LEU A 206 -1.06 -7.41 7.12
N VAL A 207 -0.89 -8.72 7.07
CA VAL A 207 0.14 -9.39 6.26
C VAL A 207 -0.40 -10.59 5.49
N ASN A 208 0.31 -10.98 4.42
CA ASN A 208 0.03 -12.22 3.68
C ASN A 208 1.30 -12.75 3.00
N GLY A 209 1.18 -13.84 2.23
CA GLY A 209 2.31 -14.42 1.48
C GLY A 209 2.94 -13.51 0.42
N GLY A 210 2.31 -12.38 0.10
CA GLY A 210 2.91 -11.34 -0.76
C GLY A 210 3.66 -10.26 0.01
N SER A 211 3.62 -10.25 1.34
CA SER A 211 4.41 -9.40 2.21
C SER A 211 5.83 -9.95 2.30
N ALA A 212 6.84 -9.19 1.89
CA ALA A 212 8.23 -9.67 1.84
C ALA A 212 9.27 -8.61 2.23
N SER A 213 10.46 -9.06 2.64
CA SER A 213 11.64 -8.23 2.88
C SER A 213 11.36 -7.06 3.83
N ALA A 214 11.33 -5.81 3.35
CA ALA A 214 11.06 -4.63 4.18
C ALA A 214 9.72 -4.71 4.93
N SER A 215 8.67 -5.29 4.34
CA SER A 215 7.41 -5.53 5.06
C SER A 215 7.58 -6.47 6.25
N GLU A 216 8.43 -7.49 6.11
CA GLU A 216 8.70 -8.47 7.16
C GLU A 216 9.56 -7.87 8.28
N ILE A 217 10.41 -6.88 7.95
CA ILE A 217 11.13 -6.09 8.94
C ILE A 217 10.17 -5.29 9.80
N VAL A 218 9.23 -4.55 9.19
CA VAL A 218 8.23 -3.77 9.93
C VAL A 218 7.35 -4.68 10.78
N ALA A 219 6.79 -5.74 10.19
CA ALA A 219 5.96 -6.68 10.92
C ALA A 219 6.72 -7.34 12.09
N GLY A 220 7.93 -7.84 11.84
CA GLY A 220 8.76 -8.49 12.86
C GLY A 220 9.21 -7.55 13.97
N ALA A 221 9.57 -6.30 13.65
CA ALA A 221 9.95 -5.30 14.64
C ALA A 221 8.75 -4.95 15.55
N LEU A 222 7.60 -4.62 14.97
CA LEU A 222 6.42 -4.26 15.75
C LEU A 222 5.88 -5.44 16.57
N GLN A 223 5.97 -6.66 16.05
CA GLN A 223 5.60 -7.88 16.77
C GLN A 223 6.53 -8.13 17.97
N ASP A 224 7.85 -8.08 17.76
CA ASP A 224 8.83 -8.39 18.81
C ASP A 224 8.84 -7.38 19.96
N HIS A 225 8.43 -6.14 19.67
CA HIS A 225 8.23 -5.09 20.67
C HIS A 225 6.84 -5.12 21.31
N ASN A 226 5.98 -6.07 20.96
CA ASN A 226 4.56 -6.10 21.35
C ASN A 226 3.82 -4.78 21.04
N ARG A 227 4.28 -4.05 20.01
CA ARG A 227 3.73 -2.76 19.62
C ARG A 227 2.47 -2.91 18.78
N ALA A 228 2.40 -3.95 17.96
CA ALA A 228 1.25 -4.23 17.11
C ALA A 228 0.92 -5.72 17.07
N VAL A 229 -0.35 -6.04 16.83
CA VAL A 229 -0.79 -7.41 16.54
C VAL A 229 -0.69 -7.66 15.05
N ILE A 230 -0.02 -8.74 14.66
CA ILE A 230 0.09 -9.19 13.27
C ILE A 230 -1.09 -10.10 12.94
N LEU A 231 -1.87 -9.73 11.93
CA LEU A 231 -3.07 -10.45 11.52
C LEU A 231 -3.02 -10.81 10.03
N GLY A 232 -3.40 -12.05 9.69
CA GLY A 232 -3.53 -12.48 8.30
C GLY A 232 -2.91 -13.85 8.06
N GLU A 233 -2.03 -13.94 7.05
CA GLU A 233 -1.39 -15.20 6.64
C GLU A 233 0.14 -15.07 6.76
N PRO A 234 0.90 -16.18 6.91
CA PRO A 234 2.36 -16.15 6.95
C PRO A 234 2.97 -15.37 5.79
N THR A 235 4.01 -14.59 6.08
CA THR A 235 4.71 -13.78 5.07
C THR A 235 5.63 -14.62 4.19
N PHE A 236 6.20 -14.00 3.16
CA PHE A 236 6.96 -14.70 2.11
C PHE A 236 8.24 -15.42 2.60
N GLY A 237 8.96 -14.85 3.55
CA GLY A 237 10.22 -15.40 4.07
C GLY A 237 11.48 -14.93 3.35
N LYS A 238 11.54 -13.68 2.90
CA LYS A 238 12.75 -13.10 2.30
C LYS A 238 13.55 -12.33 3.35
N GLY A 239 14.42 -13.05 4.05
CA GLY A 239 15.31 -12.53 5.08
C GLY A 239 16.71 -12.15 4.58
N SER A 240 16.92 -11.90 3.28
CA SER A 240 18.25 -11.65 2.71
C SER A 240 18.48 -10.20 2.29
N VAL A 241 19.65 -9.65 2.58
CA VAL A 241 20.14 -8.35 2.12
C VAL A 241 20.74 -8.50 0.73
N GLN A 242 20.31 -7.66 -0.21
CA GLN A 242 20.89 -7.58 -1.54
C GLN A 242 21.62 -6.25 -1.72
N THR A 243 22.90 -6.30 -2.04
CA THR A 243 23.70 -5.13 -2.40
C THR A 243 23.69 -4.96 -3.92
N ILE A 244 23.42 -3.74 -4.37
CA ILE A 244 23.50 -3.38 -5.78
C ILE A 244 24.89 -2.79 -6.03
N ILE A 245 25.66 -3.43 -6.90
CA ILE A 245 27.02 -3.01 -7.26
C ILE A 245 26.97 -2.49 -8.70
N PRO A 246 27.01 -1.16 -8.91
CA PRO A 246 27.05 -0.59 -10.24
C PRO A 246 28.32 -0.99 -10.98
N LEU A 247 28.21 -1.23 -12.29
CA LEU A 247 29.31 -1.54 -13.19
C LEU A 247 29.57 -0.35 -14.13
N HIS A 248 30.78 -0.30 -14.68
CA HIS A 248 31.23 0.82 -15.54
C HIS A 248 30.45 0.93 -16.86
N ASP A 249 29.83 -0.16 -17.31
CA ASP A 249 29.00 -0.23 -18.52
C ASP A 249 27.54 0.24 -18.28
N GLY A 250 27.23 0.73 -17.07
CA GLY A 250 25.89 1.16 -16.67
C GLY A 250 24.94 0.01 -16.32
N SER A 251 25.44 -1.23 -16.23
CA SER A 251 24.72 -2.33 -15.59
C SER A 251 24.98 -2.36 -14.07
N ALA A 252 24.38 -3.32 -13.37
CA ALA A 252 24.66 -3.55 -11.96
C ALA A 252 24.50 -5.03 -11.60
N VAL A 253 25.25 -5.46 -10.58
CA VAL A 253 25.10 -6.79 -9.98
C VAL A 253 24.27 -6.67 -8.71
N ARG A 254 23.17 -7.44 -8.61
CA ARG A 254 22.39 -7.59 -7.39
C ARG A 254 22.86 -8.84 -6.64
N LEU A 255 23.68 -8.67 -5.62
CA LEU A 255 24.32 -9.76 -4.89
C LEU A 255 23.77 -9.89 -3.48
N THR A 256 23.41 -11.11 -3.06
CA THR A 256 23.04 -11.39 -1.66
C THR A 256 24.30 -11.36 -0.78
N THR A 257 24.33 -10.48 0.21
CA THR A 257 25.53 -10.21 1.01
C THR A 257 25.37 -10.48 2.51
N ALA A 258 24.13 -10.51 2.99
CA ALA A 258 23.82 -10.73 4.40
C ALA A 258 22.39 -11.26 4.60
N LEU A 259 22.07 -11.63 5.83
CA LEU A 259 20.72 -11.97 6.28
C LEU A 259 20.24 -10.93 7.32
N TYR A 260 18.97 -10.59 7.29
CA TYR A 260 18.29 -9.81 8.33
C TYR A 260 17.72 -10.72 9.41
N PHE A 261 17.65 -10.18 10.63
CA PHE A 261 17.08 -10.82 11.80
C PHE A 261 16.18 -9.84 12.54
N THR A 262 15.09 -10.35 13.10
CA THR A 262 14.18 -9.57 13.95
C THR A 262 14.84 -9.22 15.30
N PRO A 263 14.26 -8.31 16.10
CA PRO A 263 14.82 -7.94 17.40
C PRO A 263 15.04 -9.11 18.36
N SER A 264 14.13 -10.09 18.38
CA SER A 264 14.25 -11.33 19.18
C SER A 264 15.25 -12.34 18.61
N GLY A 265 15.89 -12.03 17.47
CA GLY A 265 16.89 -12.86 16.84
C GLY A 265 16.34 -13.93 15.89
N ARG A 266 15.05 -13.88 15.53
CA ARG A 266 14.49 -14.79 14.53
C ARG A 266 15.08 -14.51 13.15
N SER A 267 15.44 -15.58 12.43
CA SER A 267 15.73 -15.47 11.00
C SER A 267 14.44 -15.63 10.21
N ILE A 268 14.14 -14.65 9.36
CA ILE A 268 12.94 -14.61 8.53
C ILE A 268 13.14 -15.45 7.25
N GLN A 269 14.39 -15.75 6.89
CA GLN A 269 14.71 -16.44 5.63
C GLN A 269 14.06 -17.82 5.55
N ALA A 270 13.29 -18.05 4.48
CA ALA A 270 12.52 -19.25 4.20
C ALA A 270 11.46 -19.63 5.26
N LYS A 271 11.15 -18.71 6.19
CA LYS A 271 10.12 -18.91 7.22
C LYS A 271 9.04 -17.84 7.20
N GLY A 272 9.45 -16.59 7.04
CA GLY A 272 8.57 -15.44 7.18
C GLY A 272 8.32 -15.04 8.64
N ILE A 273 7.36 -14.15 8.81
CA ILE A 273 6.74 -13.74 10.05
C ILE A 273 5.42 -14.49 10.15
N GLU A 274 5.25 -15.25 11.23
CA GLU A 274 3.99 -15.88 11.58
C GLU A 274 3.04 -14.83 12.19
N PRO A 275 1.79 -14.73 11.74
CA PRO A 275 0.84 -13.79 12.32
C PRO A 275 0.42 -14.25 13.72
N ASP A 276 0.23 -13.30 14.64
CA ASP A 276 -0.33 -13.58 15.97
C ASP A 276 -1.76 -14.12 15.87
N ILE A 277 -2.51 -13.62 14.88
CA ILE A 277 -3.86 -14.07 14.57
C ILE A 277 -3.94 -14.48 13.11
N TYR A 278 -3.99 -15.80 12.88
CA TYR A 278 -4.18 -16.34 11.54
C TYR A 278 -5.62 -16.12 11.04
N VAL A 279 -5.77 -15.45 9.91
CA VAL A 279 -7.05 -15.22 9.23
C VAL A 279 -6.85 -15.42 7.72
N PRO A 280 -7.40 -16.48 7.11
CA PRO A 280 -7.25 -16.71 5.67
C PRO A 280 -8.03 -15.67 4.85
N ARG A 281 -7.54 -15.32 3.66
CA ARG A 281 -8.29 -14.42 2.77
C ARG A 281 -9.49 -15.15 2.16
N ILE A 282 -10.69 -14.61 2.38
CA ILE A 282 -11.91 -15.09 1.74
C ILE A 282 -12.25 -14.10 0.63
N VAL A 283 -12.23 -14.56 -0.61
CA VAL A 283 -12.71 -13.78 -1.77
C VAL A 283 -14.19 -14.08 -1.94
N PRO A 284 -15.09 -13.08 -1.81
CA PRO A 284 -16.52 -13.31 -2.05
C PRO A 284 -16.71 -13.81 -3.48
N LYS A 285 -17.31 -14.99 -3.66
CA LYS A 285 -17.66 -15.47 -5.01
C LYS A 285 -18.68 -14.51 -5.62
N LYS A 286 -18.44 -14.07 -6.88
CA LYS A 286 -19.44 -13.33 -7.67
C LYS A 286 -20.71 -14.21 -7.76
N GLY A 287 -21.77 -13.85 -7.04
CA GLY A 287 -23.06 -14.55 -7.07
C GLY A 287 -23.59 -15.05 -5.73
N GLU A 288 -22.79 -15.09 -4.66
CA GLU A 288 -23.24 -15.57 -3.34
C GLU A 288 -23.85 -14.45 -2.45
N LYS A 289 -24.49 -13.43 -3.06
CA LYS A 289 -25.20 -12.39 -2.29
C LYS A 289 -26.54 -12.85 -1.70
N GLU A 290 -27.01 -14.07 -2.02
CA GLU A 290 -28.37 -14.51 -1.64
C GLU A 290 -28.43 -15.51 -0.48
N ARG A 291 -27.32 -16.03 0.05
CA ARG A 291 -27.37 -17.11 1.06
C ARG A 291 -27.06 -16.72 2.51
N GLU A 292 -26.59 -15.49 2.78
CA GLU A 292 -26.36 -15.03 4.17
C GLU A 292 -27.48 -14.16 4.75
N ASN A 293 -28.51 -13.81 3.98
CA ASN A 293 -29.63 -13.00 4.46
C ASN A 293 -30.73 -13.78 5.21
N THR A 294 -30.47 -15.04 5.57
CA THR A 294 -31.37 -15.88 6.39
C THR A 294 -30.94 -15.99 7.86
N ARG A 295 -29.91 -15.25 8.31
CA ARG A 295 -29.66 -15.06 9.75
C ARG A 295 -30.60 -13.99 10.31
N GLY A 296 -31.82 -14.43 10.60
CA GLY A 296 -32.73 -13.86 11.59
C GLY A 296 -33.25 -12.45 11.30
N PHE A 297 -34.47 -12.35 10.77
CA PHE A 297 -35.34 -11.22 11.06
C PHE A 297 -35.61 -11.17 12.57
N SER A 298 -34.67 -10.61 13.34
CA SER A 298 -34.92 -10.28 14.73
C SER A 298 -35.63 -8.94 14.74
N ILE A 299 -36.95 -8.96 14.96
CA ILE A 299 -37.72 -7.77 15.31
C ILE A 299 -37.04 -7.14 16.53
N ARG A 300 -36.68 -5.85 16.44
CA ARG A 300 -36.15 -5.07 17.57
C ARG A 300 -37.26 -4.19 18.10
N GLU A 301 -37.11 -3.66 19.32
CA GLU A 301 -38.08 -2.72 19.94
C GLU A 301 -38.46 -1.57 18.99
N LYS A 302 -37.47 -0.99 18.31
CA LYS A 302 -37.67 0.07 17.31
C LYS A 302 -38.50 -0.33 16.08
N ASP A 303 -38.73 -1.62 15.85
CA ASP A 303 -39.47 -2.15 14.71
C ASP A 303 -40.93 -2.52 15.10
N LEU A 304 -41.28 -2.38 16.39
CA LEU A 304 -42.62 -2.64 16.94
C LEU A 304 -43.54 -1.40 16.84
N PRO A 305 -44.84 -1.57 16.56
CA PRO A 305 -45.81 -0.48 16.67
C PRO A 305 -45.89 0.01 18.12
N LYS A 306 -45.79 1.33 18.34
CA LYS A 306 -45.78 2.01 19.67
C LYS A 306 -44.49 1.91 20.49
N HIS A 307 -43.34 1.66 19.87
CA HIS A 307 -42.07 1.81 20.56
C HIS A 307 -41.89 3.25 21.08
N MET A 308 -41.19 3.43 22.20
CA MET A 308 -40.83 4.77 22.67
C MET A 308 -39.85 5.42 21.68
N GLU A 309 -40.18 6.60 21.17
CA GLU A 309 -39.24 7.40 20.40
C GLU A 309 -38.26 8.09 21.35
N VAL A 310 -36.97 7.80 21.21
CA VAL A 310 -35.91 8.59 21.86
C VAL A 310 -35.52 9.71 20.90
N GLU A 311 -35.39 10.93 21.39
CA GLU A 311 -34.94 12.08 20.57
C GLU A 311 -33.68 11.71 19.79
N LYS A 312 -33.79 11.71 18.45
CA LYS A 312 -32.65 11.50 17.57
C LYS A 312 -31.76 12.74 17.66
N ASN A 313 -30.60 12.58 18.29
CA ASN A 313 -29.52 13.55 18.22
C ASN A 313 -28.99 13.61 16.78
N LYS A 314 -29.57 14.50 15.95
CA LYS A 314 -29.22 14.66 14.52
C LYS A 314 -27.74 15.00 14.30
N ASP A 315 -27.08 15.60 15.29
CA ASP A 315 -25.65 15.93 15.25
C ASP A 315 -24.73 14.70 15.34
N ALA A 316 -25.22 13.55 15.83
CA ALA A 316 -24.44 12.31 15.90
C ALA A 316 -24.48 11.52 14.57
N ASP A 317 -25.57 11.61 13.81
CA ASP A 317 -25.77 10.82 12.59
C ASP A 317 -25.01 11.40 11.37
N GLU A 318 -24.77 12.71 11.30
CA GLU A 318 -23.98 13.32 10.20
C GLU A 318 -22.46 13.14 10.37
N LYS A 319 -21.95 13.10 11.62
CA LYS A 319 -20.51 12.89 11.92
C LYS A 319 -20.02 11.44 11.71
N HIS A 320 -20.92 10.52 11.39
CA HIS A 320 -20.65 9.08 11.32
C HIS A 320 -20.85 8.46 9.93
N ARG A 321 -21.01 9.26 8.88
CA ARG A 321 -21.11 8.74 7.51
C ARG A 321 -19.74 8.26 7.02
N ILE A 322 -19.52 6.95 7.11
CA ILE A 322 -18.45 6.24 6.40
C ILE A 322 -18.73 6.40 4.90
N ASP A 323 -17.70 6.70 4.11
CA ASP A 323 -17.87 6.80 2.66
C ASP A 323 -18.31 5.44 2.05
N ALA A 324 -19.09 5.48 0.97
CA ALA A 324 -19.67 4.28 0.37
C ALA A 324 -18.61 3.29 -0.15
N GLU A 325 -17.44 3.80 -0.53
CA GLU A 325 -16.31 2.99 -1.02
C GLU A 325 -15.69 2.19 0.12
N THR A 326 -15.46 2.81 1.28
CA THR A 326 -14.92 2.20 2.50
C THR A 326 -15.86 1.13 3.03
N LYS A 327 -17.17 1.37 3.01
CA LYS A 327 -18.16 0.32 3.33
C LYS A 327 -18.05 -0.88 2.38
N ALA A 328 -17.96 -0.63 1.07
CA ALA A 328 -17.81 -1.69 0.08
C ALA A 328 -16.50 -2.49 0.24
N ILE A 329 -15.42 -1.84 0.69
CA ILE A 329 -14.15 -2.52 1.00
C ILE A 329 -14.32 -3.41 2.23
N LEU A 330 -14.89 -2.89 3.33
CA LEU A 330 -15.12 -3.66 4.56
C LEU A 330 -16.03 -4.88 4.32
N GLU A 331 -17.00 -4.77 3.42
CA GLU A 331 -17.86 -5.89 3.01
C GLU A 331 -17.09 -6.98 2.23
N ARG A 332 -16.06 -6.61 1.46
CA ARG A 332 -15.30 -7.52 0.59
C ARG A 332 -14.00 -8.03 1.21
N ASP A 333 -13.56 -7.42 2.31
CA ASP A 333 -12.28 -7.68 2.95
C ASP A 333 -12.49 -8.21 4.37
N ASN A 334 -12.58 -9.54 4.47
CA ASN A 334 -12.77 -10.20 5.75
C ASN A 334 -11.62 -9.89 6.72
N GLN A 335 -10.37 -9.95 6.28
CA GLN A 335 -9.19 -9.67 7.13
C GLN A 335 -9.21 -8.24 7.68
N LEU A 336 -9.54 -7.25 6.84
CA LEU A 336 -9.66 -5.86 7.28
C LEU A 336 -10.78 -5.68 8.30
N ARG A 337 -11.94 -6.33 8.07
CA ARG A 337 -13.04 -6.33 9.03
C ARG A 337 -12.63 -6.95 10.36
N HIS A 338 -11.96 -8.10 10.34
CA HIS A 338 -11.44 -8.74 11.56
C HIS A 338 -10.44 -7.86 12.32
N ALA A 339 -9.55 -7.16 11.61
CA ALA A 339 -8.63 -6.21 12.24
C ALA A 339 -9.36 -5.02 12.89
N LEU A 340 -10.38 -4.48 12.23
CA LEU A 340 -11.21 -3.42 12.79
C LEU A 340 -11.99 -3.91 14.02
N ASP A 341 -12.59 -5.10 13.96
CA ASP A 341 -13.32 -5.71 15.07
C ASP A 341 -12.39 -5.97 16.27
N LEU A 342 -11.15 -6.39 16.03
CA LEU A 342 -10.13 -6.57 17.06
C LEU A 342 -9.79 -5.25 17.76
N LEU A 343 -9.54 -4.18 16.99
CA LEU A 343 -9.29 -2.85 17.55
C LEU A 343 -10.47 -2.35 18.39
N LYS A 344 -11.70 -2.59 17.92
CA LYS A 344 -12.93 -2.26 18.67
C LYS A 344 -13.02 -3.07 19.97
N GLY A 345 -12.74 -4.37 19.90
CA GLY A 345 -12.71 -5.27 21.05
C GLY A 345 -11.71 -4.82 22.12
N VAL A 346 -10.47 -4.49 21.74
CA VAL A 346 -9.45 -3.97 22.66
C VAL A 346 -9.93 -2.71 23.37
N ASN A 347 -10.53 -1.76 22.64
CA ASN A 347 -11.06 -0.53 23.23
C ASN A 347 -12.26 -0.76 24.17
N ILE A 348 -13.08 -1.78 23.92
CA ILE A 348 -14.19 -2.15 24.81
C ILE A 348 -13.65 -2.79 26.09
N LEU A 349 -12.73 -3.75 25.95
CA LEU A 349 -12.13 -4.45 27.09
C LEU A 349 -11.32 -3.51 27.98
N ALA A 350 -10.54 -2.59 27.39
CA ALA A 350 -9.79 -1.59 28.14
C ALA A 350 -10.70 -0.74 29.06
N LYS A 351 -11.91 -0.39 28.60
CA LYS A 351 -12.91 0.32 29.42
C LYS A 351 -13.52 -0.53 30.52
N ILE A 352 -13.56 -1.85 30.35
CA ILE A 352 -14.07 -2.78 31.37
C ILE A 352 -13.02 -2.99 32.46
N VAL A 353 -11.74 -3.14 32.08
CA VAL A 353 -10.62 -3.39 33.02
C VAL A 353 -10.22 -2.13 33.81
N THR A 354 -10.49 -0.93 33.28
CA THR A 354 -10.21 0.35 33.97
C THR A 354 -11.36 0.85 34.85
N ARG A 355 -12.50 0.15 34.87
CA ARG A 355 -13.60 0.35 35.82
C ARG A 355 -13.45 -0.63 36.98
#